data_AF-A0A847UUW5-F1
#
_entry.id   AF-A0A847UUW5-F1
#
_cell.length_a   1.000
_cell.length_b   1.000
_cell.length_c   1.000
_cell.angle_alpha   90.00
_cell.angle_beta   90.00
_cell.angle_gamma   90.00
#
_symmetry.space_group_name_H-M   'P 1'
#
loop_
_entity.id
_entity.type
_entity.pdbx_description
1 polymer ?
#
loop_
_entity_poly.entity_id
_entity_poly.type
_entity_poly.pdbx_seq_one_letter_code
_entity_poly.pdbx_strand_id
1 'polypeptide(L)'
;MRKIWILGLAGILALVFSAAIWAAPYDEVLKRWQKTREFADIGDEIKITATYFSAEYIEALVQKEADDNLWTADELEMHKYQLLKTLNLDETIPVRLEFVVRGSSVHMSPFGEQVWLWVGGKRYKPVEFDPRFNFKISDKREGMVYFPRFDEKTGKDLLAGSKSVKLELSGGISHAIRAMAVDFIWDVVHDDPERLFAGQSGARLEMDRLIKRLARLNQEKDECEQKLNELDSEIATIEARMKELQVQ
;
A
#
# COMPACT_ATOMS: atom_id res chain seq x y z
N MET A 1 -21.18 80.41 29.44
CA MET A 1 -20.12 79.95 30.35
C MET A 1 -19.45 78.71 29.76
N ARG A 2 -18.12 78.67 29.81
CA ARG A 2 -17.21 77.60 29.33
C ARG A 2 -17.49 76.23 29.97
N LYS A 3 -17.29 75.14 29.22
CA LYS A 3 -16.16 74.18 29.39
C LYS A 3 -16.19 73.07 28.32
N ILE A 4 -14.99 72.75 27.83
CA ILE A 4 -14.59 71.69 26.88
C ILE A 4 -14.13 70.46 27.69
N TRP A 5 -14.13 69.26 27.08
CA TRP A 5 -13.15 68.13 27.13
C TRP A 5 -13.89 66.80 26.83
N ILE A 6 -13.73 66.09 25.69
CA ILE A 6 -12.62 65.28 25.11
C ILE A 6 -12.67 63.77 25.51
N LEU A 7 -12.88 62.93 24.48
CA LEU A 7 -12.40 61.55 24.18
C LEU A 7 -12.83 60.31 24.99
N GLY A 8 -13.11 59.22 24.24
CA GLY A 8 -12.95 57.81 24.69
C GLY A 8 -13.88 56.81 23.96
N LEU A 9 -13.44 56.25 22.83
CA LEU A 9 -13.01 54.84 22.66
C LEU A 9 -14.18 53.87 22.35
N ALA A 10 -14.40 53.59 21.06
CA ALA A 10 -14.00 52.35 20.37
C ALA A 10 -15.05 51.23 20.45
N GLY A 11 -15.66 50.95 19.29
CA GLY A 11 -16.60 49.85 19.08
C GLY A 11 -15.89 48.50 19.12
N ILE A 12 -16.55 47.54 19.77
CA ILE A 12 -16.22 46.13 19.66
C ILE A 12 -17.30 45.51 18.78
N LEU A 13 -17.02 45.44 17.48
CA LEU A 13 -17.72 44.58 16.55
C LEU A 13 -17.18 43.16 16.79
N ALA A 14 -17.98 42.31 17.43
CA ALA A 14 -17.64 40.90 17.62
C ALA A 14 -17.69 40.19 16.24
N LEU A 15 -16.54 40.15 15.56
CA LEU A 15 -16.27 39.24 14.45
C LEU A 15 -16.21 37.82 15.02
N VAL A 16 -17.34 37.11 14.94
CA VAL A 16 -17.35 35.65 15.05
C VAL A 16 -16.60 35.13 13.83
N PHE A 17 -15.30 34.86 13.99
CA PHE A 17 -14.56 34.03 13.06
C PHE A 17 -15.14 32.62 13.13
N SER A 18 -16.12 32.34 12.29
CA SER A 18 -16.36 30.96 11.88
C SER A 18 -15.14 30.54 11.06
N ALA A 19 -14.20 29.87 11.72
CA ALA A 19 -13.18 29.10 11.02
C ALA A 19 -13.93 28.03 10.21
N ALA A 20 -14.24 28.34 8.95
CA ALA A 20 -14.45 27.31 7.97
C ALA A 20 -13.11 26.56 7.92
N ILE A 21 -13.08 25.37 8.52
CA ILE A 21 -11.96 24.44 8.37
C ILE A 21 -11.98 24.06 6.89
N TRP A 22 -11.23 24.81 6.08
CA TRP A 22 -10.83 24.34 4.77
C TRP A 22 -9.97 23.12 5.07
N ALA A 23 -10.48 21.94 4.75
CA ALA A 23 -9.70 20.71 4.85
C ALA A 23 -8.38 20.95 4.12
N ALA A 24 -7.27 20.67 4.79
CA ALA A 24 -5.96 20.87 4.18
C ALA A 24 -5.91 20.05 2.88
N PRO A 25 -5.18 20.51 1.85
CA PRO A 25 -5.20 19.87 0.52
C PRO A 25 -4.84 18.38 0.58
N TYR A 26 -4.10 17.94 1.60
CA TYR A 26 -3.78 16.54 1.84
C TYR A 26 -4.93 15.70 2.41
N ASP A 27 -5.89 16.27 3.17
CA ASP A 27 -6.95 15.48 3.84
C ASP A 27 -7.90 14.82 2.85
N GLU A 28 -8.20 15.50 1.73
CA GLU A 28 -9.02 14.95 0.65
C GLU A 28 -8.32 13.76 -0.01
N VAL A 29 -7.01 13.90 -0.26
CA VAL A 29 -6.16 12.84 -0.83
C VAL A 29 -6.09 11.65 0.14
N LEU A 30 -5.84 11.88 1.42
CA LEU A 30 -5.78 10.83 2.43
C LEU A 30 -7.10 10.05 2.51
N LYS A 31 -8.24 10.74 2.52
CA LYS A 31 -9.58 10.11 2.53
C LYS A 31 -9.91 9.36 1.25
N ARG A 32 -9.41 9.79 0.09
CA ARG A 32 -9.61 9.08 -1.18
C ARG A 32 -8.98 7.69 -1.14
N TRP A 33 -7.79 7.59 -0.55
CA TRP A 33 -6.98 6.38 -0.51
C TRP A 33 -7.20 5.54 0.76
N GLN A 34 -7.78 6.11 1.81
CA GLN A 34 -8.23 5.41 3.01
C GLN A 34 -9.75 5.19 2.99
N LYS A 35 -10.17 3.93 2.90
CA LYS A 35 -11.58 3.56 2.83
C LYS A 35 -11.97 2.74 4.06
N THR A 36 -13.13 3.05 4.61
CA THR A 36 -13.66 2.39 5.80
C THR A 36 -15.00 1.75 5.49
N ARG A 37 -15.19 0.53 6.00
CA ARG A 37 -16.47 -0.19 6.00
C ARG A 37 -16.82 -0.56 7.42
N GLU A 38 -18.07 -0.36 7.79
CA GLU A 38 -18.60 -0.64 9.11
C GLU A 38 -19.73 -1.66 8.97
N PHE A 39 -19.70 -2.68 9.82
CA PHE A 39 -20.69 -3.75 9.87
C PHE A 39 -21.09 -3.94 11.32
N ALA A 40 -22.39 -4.09 11.56
CA ALA A 40 -22.93 -4.33 12.88
C ALA A 40 -24.04 -5.36 12.82
N ASP A 41 -24.04 -6.29 13.77
CA ASP A 41 -25.11 -7.26 13.98
C ASP A 41 -25.22 -7.65 15.46
N ILE A 42 -26.42 -7.54 16.03
CA ILE A 42 -26.79 -7.94 17.40
C ILE A 42 -25.63 -7.86 18.43
N GLY A 43 -25.21 -6.64 18.78
CA GLY A 43 -24.19 -6.40 19.81
C GLY A 43 -22.73 -6.53 19.34
N ASP A 44 -22.51 -7.07 18.15
CA ASP A 44 -21.20 -7.14 17.51
C ASP A 44 -21.06 -6.04 16.44
N GLU A 45 -19.91 -5.38 16.41
CA GLU A 45 -19.57 -4.36 15.43
C GLU A 45 -18.12 -4.57 14.98
N ILE A 46 -17.89 -4.50 13.67
CA ILE A 46 -16.56 -4.50 13.08
C ILE A 46 -16.44 -3.36 12.09
N LYS A 47 -15.41 -2.54 12.30
CA LYS A 47 -14.99 -1.48 11.41
C LYS A 47 -13.66 -1.88 10.79
N ILE A 48 -13.65 -1.94 9.47
CA ILE A 48 -12.48 -2.30 8.67
C ILE A 48 -12.07 -1.08 7.87
N THR A 49 -10.84 -0.64 8.08
CA THR A 49 -10.23 0.45 7.30
C THR A 49 -9.10 -0.12 6.48
N ALA A 50 -9.13 0.13 5.18
CA ALA A 50 -8.08 -0.23 4.24
C ALA A 50 -7.48 1.05 3.66
N THR A 51 -6.15 1.12 3.65
CA THR A 51 -5.38 2.22 3.06
C THR A 51 -4.48 1.66 1.97
N TYR A 52 -4.66 2.14 0.74
CA TYR A 52 -3.76 1.88 -0.37
C TYR A 52 -2.67 2.98 -0.43
N PHE A 53 -1.40 2.60 -0.44
CA PHE A 53 -0.29 3.55 -0.49
C PHE A 53 0.07 3.92 -1.93
N SER A 54 -0.74 4.80 -2.52
CA SER A 54 -0.41 5.45 -3.80
C SER A 54 0.68 6.51 -3.60
N ALA A 55 1.26 6.97 -4.71
CA ALA A 55 2.23 8.07 -4.69
C ALA A 55 1.66 9.33 -4.02
N GLU A 56 0.46 9.74 -4.44
CA GLU A 56 -0.21 10.92 -3.89
C GLU A 56 -0.54 10.75 -2.41
N TYR A 57 -0.93 9.54 -1.97
CA TYR A 57 -1.20 9.28 -0.56
C TYR A 57 0.06 9.42 0.28
N ILE A 58 1.19 8.87 -0.18
CA ILE A 58 2.47 8.95 0.54
C ILE A 58 2.93 10.40 0.65
N GLU A 59 2.87 11.17 -0.44
CA GLU A 59 3.22 12.59 -0.41
C GLU A 59 2.31 13.37 0.54
N ALA A 60 1.00 13.17 0.46
CA ALA A 60 0.04 13.79 1.37
C ALA A 60 0.28 13.41 2.83
N LEU A 61 0.64 12.14 3.11
CA LEU A 61 0.94 11.66 4.45
C LEU A 61 2.21 12.32 5.01
N VAL A 62 3.30 12.33 4.23
CA VAL A 62 4.57 12.93 4.65
C VAL A 62 4.43 14.43 4.89
N GLN A 63 3.70 15.14 4.02
CA GLN A 63 3.45 16.58 4.19
C GLN A 63 2.63 16.86 5.44
N LYS A 64 1.57 16.06 5.68
CA LYS A 64 0.78 16.16 6.91
C LYS A 64 1.62 15.93 8.16
N GLU A 65 2.43 14.88 8.18
CA GLU A 65 3.29 14.58 9.32
C GLU A 65 4.37 15.65 9.54
N ALA A 66 4.89 16.24 8.45
CA ALA A 66 5.81 17.35 8.55
C ALA A 66 5.15 18.60 9.16
N ASP A 67 3.92 18.93 8.76
CA ASP A 67 3.16 20.04 9.34
C ASP A 67 2.81 19.78 10.82
N ASP A 68 2.32 18.58 11.14
CA ASP A 68 1.91 18.19 12.50
C ASP A 68 3.10 18.18 13.47
N ASN A 69 4.30 17.80 13.01
CA ASN A 69 5.51 17.71 13.82
C ASN A 69 6.49 18.88 13.65
N LEU A 70 6.16 19.87 12.80
CA LEU A 70 7.02 21.01 12.47
C LEU A 70 8.41 20.59 11.96
N TRP A 71 8.46 19.57 11.11
CA TRP A 71 9.71 19.04 10.58
C TRP A 71 10.44 20.02 9.66
N THR A 72 11.76 20.00 9.76
CA THR A 72 12.65 20.62 8.79
C THR A 72 12.64 19.84 7.46
N ALA A 73 13.14 20.47 6.39
CA ALA A 73 13.26 19.81 5.09
C ALA A 73 14.11 18.53 5.16
N ASP A 74 15.17 18.52 5.97
CA ASP A 74 16.05 17.35 6.15
C ASP A 74 15.34 16.19 6.87
N GLU A 75 14.53 16.49 7.90
CA GLU A 75 13.74 15.49 8.64
C GLU A 75 12.63 14.90 7.77
N LEU A 76 11.95 15.74 6.99
CA LEU A 76 10.94 15.32 6.01
C LEU A 76 11.54 14.34 5.00
N GLU A 77 12.69 14.68 4.40
CA GLU A 77 13.38 13.84 3.43
C GLU A 77 13.85 12.51 4.04
N MET A 78 14.39 12.53 5.26
CA MET A 78 14.79 11.32 5.98
C MET A 78 13.58 10.42 6.28
N HIS A 79 12.46 11.01 6.73
CA HIS A 79 11.25 10.28 7.02
C HIS A 79 10.67 9.64 5.74
N LYS A 80 10.57 10.42 4.66
CA LYS A 80 10.16 9.93 3.33
C LYS A 80 11.02 8.76 2.89
N TYR A 81 12.34 8.83 3.07
CA TYR A 81 13.26 7.74 2.76
C TYR A 81 12.94 6.45 3.54
N GLN A 82 12.76 6.55 4.86
CA GLN A 82 12.48 5.40 5.71
C GLN A 82 11.12 4.76 5.39
N LEU A 83 10.11 5.60 5.12
CA LEU A 83 8.78 5.16 4.74
C LEU A 83 8.81 4.39 3.42
N LEU A 84 9.41 4.96 2.36
CA LEU A 84 9.50 4.32 1.04
C LEU A 84 10.26 2.99 1.10
N LYS A 85 11.33 2.94 1.90
CA LYS A 85 12.10 1.71 2.13
C LYS A 85 11.26 0.63 2.83
N THR A 86 10.43 1.02 3.81
CA THR A 86 9.56 0.08 4.54
C THR A 86 8.42 -0.43 3.65
N LEU A 87 7.88 0.43 2.80
CA LEU A 87 6.78 0.09 1.90
C LEU A 87 7.19 -0.86 0.77
N ASN A 88 8.49 -0.93 0.42
CA ASN A 88 9.03 -1.82 -0.61
C ASN A 88 8.21 -1.76 -1.93
N LEU A 89 7.88 -0.52 -2.35
CA LEU A 89 7.01 -0.25 -3.51
C LEU A 89 7.59 -0.78 -4.82
N ASP A 90 8.88 -1.04 -4.85
CA ASP A 90 9.59 -1.58 -6.00
C ASP A 90 9.26 -3.04 -6.28
N GLU A 91 8.86 -3.81 -5.26
CA GLU A 91 8.55 -5.24 -5.43
C GLU A 91 7.12 -5.58 -5.03
N THR A 92 6.48 -4.73 -4.24
CA THR A 92 5.19 -5.01 -3.63
C THR A 92 4.19 -3.88 -3.81
N ILE A 93 2.91 -4.22 -3.67
CA ILE A 93 1.79 -3.30 -3.58
C ILE A 93 1.33 -3.32 -2.11
N PRO A 94 1.74 -2.36 -1.27
CA PRO A 94 1.41 -2.35 0.14
C PRO A 94 0.02 -1.78 0.41
N VAL A 95 -0.71 -2.45 1.29
CA VAL A 95 -2.00 -2.03 1.82
C VAL A 95 -1.96 -2.14 3.33
N ARG A 96 -2.34 -1.07 4.03
CA ARG A 96 -2.56 -1.13 5.49
C ARG A 96 -4.00 -1.51 5.77
N LEU A 97 -4.17 -2.48 6.67
CA LEU A 97 -5.47 -2.86 7.20
C LEU A 97 -5.54 -2.55 8.69
N GLU A 98 -6.66 -1.97 9.08
CA GLU A 98 -7.03 -1.73 10.47
C GLU A 98 -8.41 -2.32 10.73
N PHE A 99 -8.50 -3.16 11.76
CA PHE A 99 -9.72 -3.75 12.25
C PHE A 99 -10.00 -3.18 13.63
N VAL A 100 -11.19 -2.60 13.83
CA VAL A 100 -11.71 -2.21 15.14
C VAL A 100 -12.94 -3.07 15.40
N VAL A 101 -12.86 -3.88 16.44
CA VAL A 101 -13.86 -4.86 16.84
C VAL A 101 -14.48 -4.42 18.16
N ARG A 102 -15.82 -4.49 18.22
CA ARG A 102 -16.58 -4.32 19.46
C ARG A 102 -17.55 -5.49 19.58
N GLY A 103 -17.61 -6.10 20.76
CA GLY A 103 -18.38 -7.33 20.99
C GLY A 103 -17.52 -8.58 20.81
N SER A 104 -18.01 -9.54 20.05
CA SER A 104 -17.37 -10.83 19.82
C SER A 104 -16.05 -10.68 19.07
N SER A 105 -15.02 -11.38 19.57
CA SER A 105 -13.70 -11.33 18.95
C SER A 105 -13.65 -12.06 17.61
N VAL A 106 -12.84 -11.52 16.72
CA VAL A 106 -12.65 -11.98 15.35
C VAL A 106 -11.45 -12.92 15.27
N HIS A 107 -11.60 -14.02 14.53
CA HIS A 107 -10.49 -14.95 14.22
C HIS A 107 -10.33 -15.03 12.71
N MET A 108 -9.18 -14.61 12.19
CA MET A 108 -8.93 -14.55 10.74
C MET A 108 -7.91 -15.57 10.25
N SER A 109 -7.46 -16.48 11.11
CA SER A 109 -6.46 -17.48 10.73
C SER A 109 -7.06 -18.55 9.81
N PRO A 110 -6.39 -18.93 8.71
CA PRO A 110 -5.16 -18.33 8.16
C PRO A 110 -5.46 -17.05 7.35
N PHE A 111 -4.89 -15.92 7.75
CA PHE A 111 -5.24 -14.60 7.20
C PHE A 111 -4.89 -14.45 5.72
N GLY A 112 -3.79 -15.04 5.27
CA GLY A 112 -3.41 -15.03 3.85
C GLY A 112 -4.42 -15.68 2.90
N GLU A 113 -5.35 -16.49 3.43
CA GLU A 113 -6.47 -17.09 2.68
C GLU A 113 -7.79 -16.33 2.87
N GLN A 114 -7.76 -15.17 3.55
CA GLN A 114 -8.94 -14.33 3.80
C GLN A 114 -8.85 -12.98 3.08
N VAL A 115 -7.75 -12.71 2.36
CA VAL A 115 -7.49 -11.43 1.70
C VAL A 115 -6.92 -11.64 0.29
N TRP A 116 -7.45 -10.89 -0.67
CA TRP A 116 -6.99 -10.91 -2.06
C TRP A 116 -6.92 -9.52 -2.65
N LEU A 117 -5.96 -9.30 -3.52
CA LEU A 117 -5.88 -8.13 -4.37
C LEU A 117 -6.30 -8.48 -5.79
N TRP A 118 -7.25 -7.75 -6.33
CA TRP A 118 -7.72 -7.88 -7.69
C TRP A 118 -7.13 -6.76 -8.55
N VAL A 119 -6.40 -7.15 -9.59
CA VAL A 119 -5.79 -6.24 -10.56
C VAL A 119 -5.99 -6.83 -11.96
N GLY A 120 -6.56 -6.03 -12.87
CA GLY A 120 -6.83 -6.50 -14.24
C GLY A 120 -7.73 -7.75 -14.33
N GLY A 121 -8.65 -7.93 -13.37
CA GLY A 121 -9.57 -9.08 -13.33
C GLY A 121 -8.96 -10.39 -12.80
N LYS A 122 -7.68 -10.38 -12.39
CA LYS A 122 -7.03 -11.52 -11.72
C LYS A 122 -6.89 -11.23 -10.22
N ARG A 123 -7.00 -12.29 -9.41
CA ARG A 123 -6.81 -12.24 -7.95
C ARG A 123 -5.40 -12.70 -7.57
N TYR A 124 -4.78 -12.01 -6.62
CA TYR A 124 -3.44 -12.28 -6.09
C TYR A 124 -3.50 -12.41 -4.57
N LYS A 125 -2.77 -13.39 -4.04
CA LYS A 125 -2.57 -13.56 -2.60
C LYS A 125 -1.47 -12.62 -2.10
N PRO A 126 -1.47 -12.26 -0.81
CA PRO A 126 -0.36 -11.52 -0.24
C PRO A 126 0.92 -12.37 -0.27
N VAL A 127 2.05 -11.74 -0.57
CA VAL A 127 3.39 -12.35 -0.43
C VAL A 127 3.87 -12.28 1.00
N GLU A 128 3.50 -11.22 1.71
CA GLU A 128 3.83 -10.99 3.11
C GLU A 128 2.70 -10.21 3.79
N PHE A 129 2.49 -10.44 5.08
CA PHE A 129 1.54 -9.69 5.88
C PHE A 129 1.94 -9.75 7.35
N ASP A 130 1.39 -8.84 8.16
CA ASP A 130 1.61 -8.84 9.60
C ASP A 130 1.07 -10.14 10.24
N PRO A 131 1.94 -11.02 10.80
CA PRO A 131 1.52 -12.30 11.38
C PRO A 131 0.49 -12.16 12.49
N ARG A 132 0.42 -10.97 13.10
CA ARG A 132 -0.55 -10.60 14.13
C ARG A 132 -2.00 -10.76 13.67
N PHE A 133 -2.29 -10.70 12.38
CA PHE A 133 -3.63 -10.95 11.84
C PHE A 133 -4.11 -12.40 12.00
N ASN A 134 -3.21 -13.36 12.25
CA ASN A 134 -3.59 -14.75 12.54
C ASN A 134 -4.05 -14.97 13.99
N PHE A 135 -3.93 -13.97 14.85
CA PHE A 135 -4.34 -14.08 16.24
C PHE A 135 -5.73 -13.49 16.44
N LYS A 136 -6.38 -13.89 17.53
CA LYS A 136 -7.67 -13.35 17.96
C LYS A 136 -7.59 -11.81 18.12
N ILE A 137 -8.56 -11.09 17.56
CA ILE A 137 -8.69 -9.64 17.68
C ILE A 137 -9.95 -9.32 18.48
N SER A 138 -9.79 -8.65 19.62
CA SER A 138 -10.89 -8.26 20.52
C SER A 138 -11.18 -6.77 20.56
N ASP A 139 -10.25 -5.94 20.08
CA ASP A 139 -10.30 -4.49 20.22
C ASP A 139 -9.87 -3.79 18.93
N LYS A 140 -8.57 -3.57 18.71
CA LYS A 140 -8.01 -2.94 17.54
C LYS A 140 -6.77 -3.71 17.10
N ARG A 141 -6.68 -3.96 15.80
CA ARG A 141 -5.45 -4.46 15.18
C ARG A 141 -5.20 -3.74 13.88
N GLU A 142 -3.98 -3.22 13.74
CA GLU A 142 -3.48 -2.67 12.49
C GLU A 142 -2.22 -3.40 12.05
N GLY A 143 -2.00 -3.45 10.75
CA GLY A 143 -0.85 -4.11 10.14
C GLY A 143 -0.78 -3.90 8.64
N MET A 144 0.37 -4.24 8.08
CA MET A 144 0.64 -4.16 6.65
C MET A 144 0.36 -5.49 5.97
N VAL A 145 -0.08 -5.41 4.71
CA VAL A 145 -0.25 -6.52 3.80
C VAL A 145 0.41 -6.14 2.48
N TYR A 146 1.32 -6.98 2.01
CA TYR A 146 2.11 -6.77 0.80
C TYR A 146 1.67 -7.75 -0.27
N PHE A 147 1.22 -7.24 -1.40
CA PHE A 147 0.87 -8.02 -2.58
C PHE A 147 2.00 -7.97 -3.61
N PRO A 148 2.11 -8.94 -4.53
CA PRO A 148 3.14 -8.90 -5.56
C PRO A 148 2.90 -7.71 -6.48
N ARG A 149 3.96 -6.98 -6.88
CA ARG A 149 3.88 -5.95 -7.92
C ARG A 149 4.02 -6.52 -9.33
N PHE A 150 4.73 -7.62 -9.48
CA PHE A 150 4.97 -8.27 -10.77
C PHE A 150 4.31 -9.65 -10.82
N ASP A 151 3.79 -10.01 -11.99
CA ASP A 151 3.30 -11.37 -12.25
C ASP A 151 4.48 -12.36 -12.24
N GLU A 152 4.45 -13.37 -11.36
CA GLU A 152 5.55 -14.34 -11.20
C GLU A 152 5.91 -15.10 -12.48
N LYS A 153 4.94 -15.28 -13.41
CA LYS A 153 5.15 -16.06 -14.64
C LYS A 153 5.68 -15.22 -15.78
N THR A 154 5.25 -13.96 -15.85
CA THR A 154 5.52 -13.10 -17.00
C THR A 154 6.46 -11.93 -16.70
N GLY A 155 6.72 -11.66 -15.41
CA GLY A 155 7.54 -10.53 -14.96
C GLY A 155 6.92 -9.15 -15.23
N LYS A 156 5.67 -9.10 -15.70
CA LYS A 156 4.98 -7.85 -16.04
C LYS A 156 4.48 -7.15 -14.79
N ASP A 157 4.63 -5.83 -14.73
CA ASP A 157 4.04 -5.01 -13.67
C ASP A 157 2.51 -5.16 -13.72
N LEU A 158 1.92 -5.54 -12.59
CA LEU A 158 0.49 -5.79 -12.46
C LEU A 158 -0.33 -4.49 -12.54
N LEU A 159 0.24 -3.37 -12.12
CA LEU A 159 -0.42 -2.07 -12.11
C LEU A 159 -0.33 -1.38 -13.48
N ALA A 160 0.59 -1.79 -14.35
CA ALA A 160 0.76 -1.20 -15.67
C ALA A 160 -0.53 -1.32 -16.52
N GLY A 161 -1.14 -0.17 -16.83
CA GLY A 161 -2.39 -0.09 -17.59
C GLY A 161 -3.64 -0.50 -16.80
N SER A 162 -3.52 -0.78 -15.50
CA SER A 162 -4.68 -1.00 -14.63
C SER A 162 -5.35 0.33 -14.31
N LYS A 163 -6.68 0.36 -14.37
CA LYS A 163 -7.47 1.54 -13.98
C LYS A 163 -7.88 1.51 -12.53
N SER A 164 -7.98 0.32 -11.95
CA SER A 164 -8.50 0.15 -10.60
C SER A 164 -7.89 -1.06 -9.93
N VAL A 165 -7.74 -0.96 -8.62
CA VAL A 165 -7.34 -2.05 -7.74
C VAL A 165 -8.46 -2.32 -6.76
N LYS A 166 -8.81 -3.60 -6.55
CA LYS A 166 -9.81 -4.00 -5.57
C LYS A 166 -9.19 -4.91 -4.52
N LEU A 167 -9.23 -4.51 -3.25
CA LEU A 167 -8.96 -5.38 -2.13
C LEU A 167 -10.26 -6.06 -1.71
N GLU A 168 -10.22 -7.37 -1.62
CA GLU A 168 -11.33 -8.22 -1.20
C GLU A 168 -10.94 -8.94 0.08
N LEU A 169 -11.77 -8.82 1.11
CA LEU A 169 -11.69 -9.60 2.34
C LEU A 169 -12.85 -10.58 2.42
N SER A 170 -12.59 -11.78 2.93
CA SER A 170 -13.63 -12.78 3.19
C SER A 170 -14.65 -12.26 4.20
N GLY A 171 -15.94 -12.42 3.91
CA GLY A 171 -17.02 -12.07 4.83
C GLY A 171 -17.09 -12.98 6.06
N GLY A 172 -16.55 -14.21 5.95
CA GLY A 172 -16.52 -15.18 7.05
C GLY A 172 -15.60 -14.80 8.23
N ILE A 173 -14.86 -13.69 8.12
CA ILE A 173 -14.00 -13.15 9.16
C ILE A 173 -14.79 -12.81 10.44
N SER A 174 -16.01 -12.28 10.31
CA SER A 174 -16.85 -11.87 11.44
C SER A 174 -18.31 -12.18 11.17
N HIS A 175 -19.03 -12.65 12.18
CA HIS A 175 -20.48 -12.87 12.10
C HIS A 175 -21.28 -11.58 11.86
N ALA A 176 -20.74 -10.42 12.23
CA ALA A 176 -21.36 -9.13 11.94
C ALA A 176 -21.41 -8.81 10.43
N ILE A 177 -20.59 -9.48 9.62
CA ILE A 177 -20.55 -9.31 8.17
C ILE A 177 -21.53 -10.31 7.53
N ARG A 178 -22.66 -9.79 7.02
CA ARG A 178 -23.64 -10.62 6.29
C ARG A 178 -23.26 -10.89 4.83
N ALA A 179 -22.39 -10.07 4.26
CA ALA A 179 -21.93 -10.22 2.88
C ALA A 179 -20.94 -11.39 2.77
N MET A 180 -20.85 -12.02 1.60
CA MET A 180 -19.86 -13.08 1.35
C MET A 180 -18.42 -12.53 1.34
N ALA A 181 -18.25 -11.25 1.02
CA ALA A 181 -16.97 -10.56 0.98
C ALA A 181 -17.13 -9.06 1.28
N VAL A 182 -16.04 -8.43 1.69
CA VAL A 182 -15.92 -6.98 1.90
C VAL A 182 -14.95 -6.42 0.86
N ASP A 183 -15.44 -5.54 0.01
CA ASP A 183 -14.68 -4.95 -1.09
C ASP A 183 -14.29 -3.48 -0.84
N PHE A 184 -13.03 -3.18 -1.13
CA PHE A 184 -12.48 -1.83 -1.22
C PHE A 184 -11.88 -1.63 -2.61
N ILE A 185 -12.35 -0.63 -3.35
CA ILE A 185 -11.93 -0.38 -4.74
C ILE A 185 -11.28 0.99 -4.80
N TRP A 186 -10.08 1.11 -5.35
CA TRP A 186 -9.41 2.38 -5.65
C TRP A 186 -9.21 2.56 -7.14
N ASP A 187 -9.28 3.81 -7.59
CA ASP A 187 -8.89 4.22 -8.94
C ASP A 187 -7.39 4.54 -8.92
N VAL A 188 -6.63 3.90 -9.81
CA VAL A 188 -5.16 4.02 -9.89
C VAL A 188 -4.70 4.57 -11.24
N VAL A 189 -5.61 5.09 -12.09
CA VAL A 189 -5.27 5.58 -13.45
C VAL A 189 -4.18 6.65 -13.43
N HIS A 190 -4.12 7.45 -12.37
CA HIS A 190 -3.18 8.55 -12.21
C HIS A 190 -2.11 8.29 -11.15
N ASP A 191 -2.02 7.06 -10.63
CA ASP A 191 -0.99 6.69 -9.67
C ASP A 191 0.35 6.52 -10.40
N ASP A 192 1.28 7.44 -10.13
CA ASP A 192 2.60 7.48 -10.76
C ASP A 192 3.69 7.38 -9.67
N PRO A 193 4.12 6.16 -9.32
CA PRO A 193 5.11 5.93 -8.28
C PRO A 193 6.49 6.54 -8.59
N GLU A 194 6.79 6.84 -9.86
CA GLU A 194 8.09 7.40 -10.24
C GLU A 194 8.28 8.82 -9.68
N ARG A 195 7.18 9.57 -9.49
CA ARG A 195 7.21 10.91 -8.89
C ARG A 195 7.71 10.92 -7.45
N LEU A 196 7.48 9.83 -6.71
CA LEU A 196 7.99 9.69 -5.33
C LEU A 196 9.51 9.79 -5.25
N PHE A 197 10.18 9.44 -6.34
CA PHE A 197 11.64 9.41 -6.48
C PHE A 197 12.21 10.65 -7.17
N ALA A 198 11.39 11.66 -7.47
CA ALA A 198 11.90 12.95 -7.93
C ALA A 198 12.65 13.69 -6.80
N GLY A 199 13.84 14.23 -7.09
CA GLY A 199 14.69 14.96 -6.12
C GLY A 199 15.97 14.19 -5.72
N GLN A 200 16.85 14.81 -4.92
CA GLN A 200 18.16 14.21 -4.55
C GLN A 200 18.02 12.91 -3.75
N SER A 201 17.13 12.87 -2.75
CA SER A 201 16.90 11.65 -1.95
C SER A 201 16.17 10.57 -2.75
N GLY A 202 15.24 10.99 -3.61
CA GLY A 202 14.55 10.13 -4.54
C GLY A 202 15.49 9.46 -5.54
N ALA A 203 16.46 10.19 -6.09
CA ALA A 203 17.51 9.64 -6.96
C ALA A 203 18.40 8.61 -6.24
N ARG A 204 18.70 8.83 -4.95
CA ARG A 204 19.45 7.86 -4.13
C ARG A 204 18.63 6.59 -3.90
N LEU A 205 17.33 6.70 -3.63
CA LEU A 205 16.42 5.57 -3.50
C LEU A 205 16.23 4.81 -4.81
N GLU A 206 16.10 5.53 -5.92
CA GLU A 206 16.02 4.93 -7.24
C GLU A 206 17.31 4.19 -7.57
N MET A 207 18.47 4.76 -7.24
CA MET A 207 19.75 4.07 -7.39
C MET A 207 19.83 2.80 -6.53
N ASP A 208 19.47 2.87 -5.24
CA ASP A 208 19.42 1.70 -4.35
C ASP A 208 18.46 0.61 -4.89
N ARG A 209 17.30 1.02 -5.41
CA ARG A 209 16.30 0.16 -6.06
C ARG A 209 16.86 -0.50 -7.31
N LEU A 210 17.47 0.27 -8.19
CA LEU A 210 18.05 -0.23 -9.44
C LEU A 210 19.20 -1.19 -9.18
N ILE A 211 20.06 -0.92 -8.18
CA ILE A 211 21.13 -1.82 -7.76
C ILE A 211 20.57 -3.16 -7.29
N LYS A 212 19.56 -3.15 -6.42
CA LYS A 212 18.90 -4.38 -5.94
C LYS A 212 18.26 -5.16 -7.08
N ARG A 213 17.52 -4.47 -7.97
CA ARG A 213 16.87 -5.10 -9.12
C ARG A 213 17.90 -5.71 -10.07
N LEU A 214 19.02 -5.02 -10.32
CA LEU A 214 20.10 -5.52 -11.15
C LEU A 214 20.78 -6.75 -10.53
N ALA A 215 21.03 -6.74 -9.22
CA ALA A 215 21.57 -7.90 -8.53
C ALA A 215 20.65 -9.12 -8.64
N ARG A 216 19.34 -8.94 -8.44
CA ARG A 216 18.35 -10.02 -8.61
C ARG A 216 18.25 -10.52 -10.04
N LEU A 217 18.20 -9.61 -11.03
CA LEU A 217 18.16 -10.00 -12.45
C LEU A 217 19.42 -10.78 -12.86
N ASN A 218 20.58 -10.43 -12.32
CA ASN A 218 21.80 -11.21 -12.56
C ASN A 218 21.70 -12.61 -11.95
N GLN A 219 21.18 -12.74 -10.73
CA GLN A 219 20.96 -14.06 -10.12
C GLN A 219 19.94 -14.91 -10.93
N GLU A 220 18.81 -14.33 -11.31
CA GLU A 220 17.80 -15.01 -12.14
C GLU A 220 18.39 -15.43 -13.50
N LYS A 221 19.25 -14.60 -14.09
CA LYS A 221 19.98 -14.91 -15.32
C LYS A 221 20.93 -16.10 -15.12
N ASP A 222 21.74 -16.09 -14.06
CA ASP A 222 22.69 -17.17 -13.77
C ASP A 222 21.96 -18.51 -13.55
N GLU A 223 20.83 -18.50 -12.83
CA GLU A 223 19.99 -19.70 -12.63
C GLU A 223 19.38 -20.20 -13.95
N CYS A 224 18.98 -19.31 -14.84
CA CYS A 224 18.47 -19.69 -16.17
C CYS A 224 19.58 -20.25 -17.07
N GLU A 225 20.78 -19.67 -17.04
CA GLU A 225 21.94 -20.18 -17.78
C GLU A 225 22.32 -21.59 -17.30
N GLN A 226 22.26 -21.85 -15.99
CA GLN A 226 22.47 -23.20 -15.45
C GLN A 226 21.45 -24.21 -15.99
N LYS A 227 20.15 -23.87 -15.96
CA LYS A 227 19.09 -24.73 -16.51
C LYS A 227 19.23 -24.95 -18.02
N LEU A 228 19.66 -23.94 -18.77
CA LEU A 228 19.95 -24.09 -20.20
C LEU A 228 21.10 -25.07 -20.44
N ASN A 229 22.20 -24.93 -19.69
CA ASN A 229 23.34 -25.84 -19.79
C ASN A 229 22.96 -27.29 -19.44
N GLU A 230 22.10 -27.50 -18.44
CA GLU A 230 21.56 -28.82 -18.10
C GLU A 230 20.77 -29.42 -19.28
N LEU A 231 19.86 -28.66 -19.87
CA LEU A 231 19.07 -29.11 -21.03
C LEU A 231 19.95 -29.38 -22.25
N ASP A 232 20.92 -28.52 -22.55
CA ASP A 232 21.84 -28.70 -23.67
C ASP A 232 22.68 -29.99 -23.49
N SER A 233 23.08 -30.30 -22.24
CA SER A 233 23.80 -31.54 -21.93
C SER A 233 22.94 -32.79 -22.13
N GLU A 234 21.64 -32.71 -21.80
CA GLU A 234 20.69 -33.80 -22.00
C GLU A 234 20.40 -34.01 -23.49
N ILE A 235 20.20 -32.93 -24.24
CA ILE A 235 20.03 -32.96 -25.71
C ILE A 235 21.24 -33.62 -26.36
N ALA A 236 22.47 -33.19 -26.01
CA ALA A 236 23.69 -33.77 -26.55
C ALA A 236 23.81 -35.28 -26.26
N THR A 237 23.40 -35.70 -25.06
CA THR A 237 23.39 -37.11 -24.66
C THR A 237 22.38 -37.93 -25.49
N ILE A 238 21.18 -37.40 -25.69
CA ILE A 238 20.14 -38.04 -26.52
C ILE A 238 20.57 -38.10 -27.98
N GLU A 239 21.13 -37.02 -28.54
CA GLU A 239 21.62 -36.98 -29.92
C GLU A 239 22.74 -37.99 -30.15
N ALA A 240 23.69 -38.11 -29.21
CA ALA A 240 24.74 -39.12 -29.26
C ALA A 240 24.14 -40.54 -29.30
N ARG A 241 23.18 -40.82 -28.43
CA ARG A 241 22.48 -42.12 -28.39
C ARG A 241 21.68 -42.40 -29.65
N MET A 242 21.04 -41.38 -30.25
CA MET A 242 20.36 -41.50 -31.53
C MET A 242 21.34 -41.84 -32.66
N LYS A 243 22.51 -41.20 -32.70
CA LYS A 243 23.55 -41.50 -33.69
C LYS A 243 24.08 -42.92 -33.56
N GLU A 244 24.32 -43.41 -32.33
CA GLU A 244 24.75 -44.79 -32.10
C GLU A 244 23.73 -45.82 -32.62
N LEU A 245 22.43 -45.57 -32.42
CA LEU A 245 21.36 -46.45 -32.87
C LEU A 245 21.15 -46.41 -34.40
N GLN A 246 21.54 -45.34 -35.10
CA GLN A 246 21.43 -45.24 -36.56
C GLN A 246 22.57 -45.95 -37.32
N VAL A 247 23.66 -46.30 -36.64
CA VAL A 247 24.82 -46.97 -37.24
C VAL A 247 24.74 -48.50 -37.14
N GLN A 248 23.78 -49.03 -36.36
CA GLN A 248 23.42 -50.46 -36.32
C GLN A 248 22.40 -50.82 -37.40
#